data_AF-A0A538RPV5-F1
#
_entry.id   AF-A0A538RPV5-F1
#
_cell.length_a   1.000
_cell.length_b   1.000
_cell.length_c   1.000
_cell.angle_alpha   90.00
_cell.angle_beta   90.00
_cell.angle_gamma   90.00
#
_symmetry.space_group_name_H-M   'P 1'
#
loop_
_entity.id
_entity.type
_entity.pdbx_description
1 polymer ?
#
loop_
_entity_poly.entity_id
_entity_poly.type
_entity_poly.pdbx_seq_one_letter_code
_entity_poly.pdbx_strand_id
1 'polypeptide(L)'
;PCERALATEGIHAFATPSQAVGERHPFYRWMRNGADLYRIIMLHYPLFDGQYSTSSLVCFETFPHGVACALAGAILSAKHKCSDRRRLLREAGLSIDSLTNIDMVDAALCALAAHHLMAGTIKTYGDAEEGLIVVPKL
;
A
#
# COMPACT_ATOMS: atom_id res chain seq x y z
N PRO A 1 -2.26 -14.68 -1.14
CA PRO A 1 -2.29 -14.88 0.35
C PRO A 1 -2.69 -13.61 1.06
N CYS A 2 -2.06 -12.50 0.66
CA CYS A 2 -2.43 -11.15 1.07
C CYS A 2 -3.91 -10.87 0.87
N GLU A 3 -4.48 -11.14 -0.31
CA GLU A 3 -5.89 -10.85 -0.62
C GLU A 3 -6.83 -11.66 0.26
N ARG A 4 -6.50 -12.93 0.53
CA ARG A 4 -7.27 -13.78 1.44
C ARG A 4 -7.21 -13.25 2.88
N ALA A 5 -6.01 -12.90 3.36
CA ALA A 5 -5.80 -12.36 4.69
C ALA A 5 -6.46 -10.98 4.89
N LEU A 6 -6.46 -10.13 3.86
CA LEU A 6 -7.19 -8.87 3.87
C LEU A 6 -8.71 -9.10 3.88
N ALA A 7 -9.19 -10.05 3.07
CA ALA A 7 -10.61 -10.37 2.98
C ALA A 7 -11.18 -10.91 4.30
N THR A 8 -10.40 -11.61 5.12
CA THR A 8 -10.85 -12.03 6.47
C THR A 8 -11.15 -10.86 7.40
N GLU A 9 -10.62 -9.67 7.11
CA GLU A 9 -10.90 -8.43 7.83
C GLU A 9 -11.86 -7.51 7.07
N GLY A 10 -12.44 -7.98 5.96
CA GLY A 10 -13.34 -7.18 5.12
C GLY A 10 -12.63 -6.10 4.29
N ILE A 11 -11.30 -6.18 4.16
CA ILE A 11 -10.52 -5.29 3.30
C ILE A 11 -10.34 -5.96 1.94
N HIS A 12 -10.65 -5.24 0.86
CA HIS A 12 -10.52 -5.77 -0.50
C HIS A 12 -9.44 -5.02 -1.27
N ALA A 13 -8.44 -5.77 -1.74
CA ALA A 13 -7.47 -5.29 -2.72
C ALA A 13 -7.99 -5.52 -4.15
N PHE A 14 -7.43 -4.77 -5.10
CA PHE A 14 -7.70 -5.01 -6.52
C PHE A 14 -7.11 -6.37 -6.92
N ALA A 15 -7.92 -7.23 -7.55
CA ALA A 15 -7.44 -8.53 -8.00
C ALA A 15 -6.60 -8.39 -9.28
N THR A 16 -5.29 -8.60 -9.15
CA THR A 16 -4.36 -8.60 -10.30
C THR A 16 -4.73 -9.74 -11.27
N PRO A 17 -4.82 -9.47 -12.58
CA PRO A 17 -5.09 -10.52 -13.56
C PRO A 17 -3.94 -11.52 -13.62
N SER A 18 -4.18 -12.70 -14.21
CA SER A 18 -3.08 -13.57 -14.59
C SER A 18 -2.13 -12.87 -15.57
N GLN A 19 -0.86 -13.24 -15.56
CA GLN A 19 0.15 -12.64 -16.43
C GLN A 19 -0.26 -12.68 -17.91
N ALA A 20 -0.77 -13.81 -18.39
CA ALA A 20 -1.22 -13.97 -19.77
C ALA A 20 -2.34 -12.97 -20.17
N VAL A 21 -3.23 -12.63 -19.23
CA VAL A 21 -4.29 -11.63 -19.45
C VAL A 21 -3.71 -10.22 -19.36
N GLY A 22 -2.86 -9.96 -18.37
CA GLY A 22 -2.20 -8.67 -18.15
C GLY A 22 -1.33 -8.22 -19.33
N GLU A 23 -0.66 -9.15 -20.00
CA GLU A 23 0.20 -8.87 -21.16
C GLU A 23 -0.58 -8.47 -22.41
N ARG A 24 -1.75 -9.08 -22.61
CA ARG A 24 -2.56 -8.91 -23.83
C ARG A 24 -3.49 -7.70 -23.77
N HIS A 25 -3.99 -7.35 -22.58
CA HIS A 25 -5.04 -6.35 -22.45
C HIS A 25 -4.46 -4.95 -22.14
N PRO A 26 -4.70 -3.93 -23.00
CA PRO A 26 -4.07 -2.60 -22.86
C PRO A 26 -4.30 -1.91 -21.51
N PHE A 27 -5.46 -2.13 -20.89
CA PHE A 27 -5.79 -1.57 -19.57
C PHE A 27 -4.73 -1.89 -18.50
N TYR A 28 -4.10 -3.07 -18.52
CA TYR A 28 -3.13 -3.47 -17.49
C TYR A 28 -1.71 -2.95 -17.75
N ARG A 29 -1.52 -2.07 -18.75
CA ARG A 29 -0.21 -1.47 -19.04
C ARG A 29 0.38 -0.73 -17.83
N TRP A 30 -0.45 -0.06 -17.03
CA TRP A 30 0.02 0.64 -15.83
C TRP A 30 0.65 -0.32 -14.79
N MET A 31 0.08 -1.51 -14.60
CA MET A 31 0.64 -2.52 -13.69
C MET A 31 2.00 -3.02 -14.18
N ARG A 32 2.11 -3.30 -15.50
CA ARG A 32 3.38 -3.75 -16.10
C ARG A 32 4.48 -2.72 -15.96
N ASN A 33 4.17 -1.45 -16.22
CA ASN A 33 5.12 -0.35 -16.01
C ASN A 33 5.57 -0.27 -14.53
N GLY A 34 4.65 -0.47 -13.59
CA GLY A 34 4.97 -0.52 -12.15
C GLY A 34 5.89 -1.70 -11.80
N ALA A 35 5.61 -2.89 -12.33
CA ALA A 35 6.45 -4.07 -12.14
C ALA A 35 7.84 -3.89 -12.74
N ASP A 36 7.94 -3.30 -13.94
CA ASP A 36 9.22 -3.00 -14.60
C ASP A 36 10.04 -2.00 -13.79
N LEU A 37 9.41 -0.94 -13.28
CA LEU A 37 10.04 0.02 -12.37
C LEU A 37 10.54 -0.67 -11.10
N TYR A 38 9.70 -1.49 -10.47
CA TYR A 38 10.07 -2.21 -9.26
C TYR A 38 11.28 -3.12 -9.48
N ARG A 39 11.37 -3.84 -10.61
CA ARG A 39 12.55 -4.68 -10.92
C ARG A 39 13.85 -3.89 -10.99
N ILE A 40 13.81 -2.61 -11.35
CA ILE A 40 14.99 -1.73 -11.35
C ILE A 40 15.30 -1.27 -9.92
N ILE A 41 14.28 -0.84 -9.17
CA ILE A 41 14.44 -0.32 -7.81
C ILE A 41 14.93 -1.41 -6.83
N MET A 42 14.45 -2.65 -6.99
CA MET A 42 14.77 -3.75 -6.06
C MET A 42 16.26 -4.13 -6.04
N LEU A 43 17.03 -3.73 -7.07
CA LEU A 43 18.48 -3.92 -7.11
C LEU A 43 19.21 -3.09 -6.05
N HIS A 44 18.59 -2.02 -5.57
CA HIS A 44 19.14 -1.09 -4.58
C HIS A 44 18.40 -1.16 -3.24
N TYR A 45 17.13 -1.58 -3.27
CA TYR A 45 16.25 -1.62 -2.11
C TYR A 45 15.57 -3.00 -2.04
N PRO A 46 16.08 -3.95 -1.23
CA PRO A 46 15.47 -5.27 -1.15
C PRO A 46 14.02 -5.20 -0.69
N LEU A 47 13.21 -6.18 -1.11
CA LEU A 47 11.83 -6.29 -0.65
C LEU A 47 11.81 -6.60 0.84
N PHE A 48 10.96 -5.89 1.57
CA PHE A 48 10.67 -6.16 2.97
C PHE A 48 10.02 -7.53 3.11
N ASP A 49 10.69 -8.41 3.86
CA ASP A 49 10.30 -9.81 4.09
C ASP A 49 9.66 -10.03 5.48
N GLY A 50 9.38 -8.94 6.20
CA GLY A 50 8.82 -8.98 7.55
C GLY A 50 9.87 -8.86 8.66
N GLN A 51 11.17 -8.86 8.34
CA GLN A 51 12.25 -8.75 9.31
C GLN A 51 12.90 -7.37 9.27
N TYR A 52 13.04 -6.74 10.44
CA TYR A 52 13.78 -5.49 10.59
C TYR A 52 15.28 -5.76 10.65
N SER A 53 15.94 -5.76 9.50
CA SER A 53 17.40 -5.73 9.44
C SER A 53 17.90 -4.32 9.72
N THR A 54 18.89 -4.18 10.60
CA THR A 54 19.24 -2.95 11.34
C THR A 54 19.85 -1.79 10.54
N SER A 55 19.77 -1.73 9.20
CA SER A 55 20.36 -0.59 8.46
C SER A 55 19.93 -0.40 7.00
N SER A 56 19.06 -1.23 6.42
CA SER A 56 18.79 -1.19 4.98
C SER A 56 17.47 -0.48 4.66
N LEU A 57 17.52 0.49 3.75
CA LEU A 57 16.34 0.97 3.04
C LEU A 57 15.72 -0.20 2.26
N VAL A 58 14.40 -0.36 2.33
CA VAL A 58 13.66 -1.47 1.71
C VAL A 58 12.57 -0.96 0.79
N CYS A 59 12.21 -1.77 -0.20
CA CYS A 59 10.92 -1.66 -0.87
C CYS A 59 9.88 -2.49 -0.10
N PHE A 60 8.61 -2.10 -0.17
CA PHE A 60 7.52 -2.88 0.41
C PHE A 60 6.24 -2.64 -0.37
N GLU A 61 5.30 -3.57 -0.27
CA GLU A 61 3.99 -3.43 -0.91
C GLU A 61 2.97 -2.81 0.07
N THR A 62 2.22 -1.83 -0.42
CA THR A 62 1.09 -1.25 0.30
C THR A 62 0.07 -0.67 -0.67
N PHE A 63 -1.12 -0.35 -0.18
CA PHE A 63 -2.17 0.25 -0.99
C PHE A 63 -3.07 1.16 -0.15
N PRO A 64 -3.59 2.25 -0.73
CA PRO A 64 -4.14 3.36 0.05
C PRO A 64 -5.44 3.03 0.76
N HIS A 65 -6.21 2.03 0.30
CA HIS A 65 -7.42 1.61 1.00
C HIS A 65 -7.11 0.84 2.29
N GLY A 66 -6.16 -0.10 2.25
CA GLY A 66 -5.73 -0.84 3.43
C GLY A 66 -5.15 0.10 4.49
N VAL A 67 -4.30 1.05 4.08
CA VAL A 67 -3.77 2.09 4.97
C VAL A 67 -4.88 2.91 5.60
N ALA A 68 -5.84 3.38 4.80
CA ALA A 68 -6.93 4.20 5.32
C ALA A 68 -7.82 3.45 6.33
N CYS A 69 -8.15 2.18 6.05
CA CYS A 69 -8.90 1.34 7.00
C CYS A 69 -8.12 1.11 8.30
N ALA A 70 -6.82 0.86 8.20
CA ALA A 70 -5.96 0.66 9.36
C ALA A 70 -5.88 1.91 10.25
N LEU A 71 -5.68 3.10 9.65
CA LEU A 71 -5.66 4.37 10.38
C LEU A 71 -7.01 4.71 11.00
N ALA A 72 -8.12 4.35 10.34
CA ALA A 72 -9.46 4.58 10.87
C ALA A 72 -9.88 3.55 11.95
N GLY A 73 -9.16 2.43 12.09
CA GLY A 73 -9.58 1.31 12.92
C GLY A 73 -10.91 0.68 12.46
N ALA A 74 -11.32 0.90 11.21
CA ALA A 74 -12.63 0.49 10.68
C ALA A 74 -12.60 0.35 9.15
N ILE A 75 -13.53 -0.43 8.61
CA ILE A 75 -13.69 -0.58 7.15
C ILE A 75 -14.40 0.64 6.59
N LEU A 76 -13.69 1.38 5.73
CA LEU A 76 -14.18 2.61 5.13
C LEU A 76 -14.94 2.36 3.83
N SER A 77 -15.96 3.17 3.57
CA SER A 77 -16.73 3.11 2.33
C SER A 77 -16.02 3.79 1.18
N ALA A 78 -16.05 3.18 0.00
CA ALA A 78 -15.58 3.80 -1.24
C ALA A 78 -16.33 5.11 -1.59
N LYS A 79 -17.57 5.30 -1.11
CA LYS A 79 -18.37 6.52 -1.36
C LYS A 79 -17.73 7.78 -0.82
N HIS A 80 -16.99 7.64 0.29
CA HIS A 80 -16.36 8.76 0.99
C HIS A 80 -14.83 8.72 0.88
N LYS A 81 -14.30 7.91 -0.07
CA LYS A 81 -12.86 7.71 -0.31
C LYS A 81 -12.06 9.01 -0.25
N CYS A 82 -12.51 10.04 -0.95
CA CYS A 82 -11.79 11.29 -1.08
C CYS A 82 -11.76 12.10 0.24
N SER A 83 -12.90 12.21 0.92
CA SER A 83 -13.01 12.94 2.18
C SER A 83 -12.34 12.22 3.33
N ASP A 84 -12.50 10.89 3.43
CA ASP A 84 -11.93 10.09 4.51
C ASP A 84 -10.40 10.10 4.48
N ARG A 85 -9.80 9.90 3.29
CA ARG A 85 -8.34 9.87 3.16
C ARG A 85 -7.70 11.20 3.52
N ARG A 86 -8.32 12.31 3.11
CA ARG A 86 -7.88 13.65 3.48
C ARG A 86 -8.03 13.92 4.97
N ARG A 87 -9.13 13.48 5.59
CA ARG A 87 -9.34 13.57 7.03
C ARG A 87 -8.26 12.81 7.78
N LEU A 88 -7.98 11.56 7.41
CA LEU A 88 -6.97 10.72 8.04
C LEU A 88 -5.55 11.30 7.93
N LEU A 89 -5.17 11.86 6.78
CA LEU A 89 -3.88 12.55 6.64
C LEU A 89 -3.78 13.76 7.58
N ARG A 90 -4.85 14.54 7.75
CA ARG A 90 -4.88 15.66 8.70
C ARG A 90 -4.85 15.20 10.16
N GLU A 91 -5.57 14.13 10.51
CA GLU A 91 -5.54 13.51 11.84
C GLU A 91 -4.13 12.99 12.17
N ALA A 92 -3.37 12.56 11.17
CA ALA A 92 -1.96 12.21 11.28
C ALA A 92 -1.00 13.44 11.30
N GLY A 93 -1.53 14.67 11.31
CA GLY A 93 -0.74 15.90 11.40
C GLY A 93 -0.11 16.38 10.08
N LEU A 94 -0.49 15.81 8.93
CA LEU A 94 0.04 16.20 7.63
C LEU A 94 -0.78 17.34 7.02
N SER A 95 -0.10 18.35 6.46
CA SER A 95 -0.76 19.31 5.56
C SER A 95 -1.14 18.61 4.26
N ILE A 96 -2.33 18.94 3.76
CA ILE A 96 -2.85 18.40 2.50
C ILE A 96 -3.07 19.48 1.43
N ASP A 97 -2.58 20.70 1.68
CA ASP A 97 -2.90 21.87 0.85
C ASP A 97 -2.30 21.75 -0.56
N SER A 98 -1.18 21.04 -0.70
CA SER A 98 -0.54 20.73 -1.98
C SER A 98 -1.12 19.51 -2.70
N LEU A 99 -2.01 18.73 -2.05
CA LEU A 99 -2.56 17.48 -2.60
C LEU A 99 -3.80 17.76 -3.46
N THR A 100 -3.53 18.16 -4.70
CA THR A 100 -4.55 18.66 -5.64
C THR A 100 -5.49 17.59 -6.19
N ASN A 101 -5.07 16.32 -6.23
CA ASN A 101 -5.88 15.22 -6.76
C ASN A 101 -5.84 13.98 -5.86
N ILE A 102 -6.69 13.00 -6.17
CA ILE A 102 -6.82 11.78 -5.37
C ILE A 102 -5.57 10.91 -5.44
N ASP A 103 -4.83 10.89 -6.55
CA ASP A 103 -3.63 10.08 -6.67
C ASP A 103 -2.51 10.61 -5.76
N MET A 104 -2.40 11.93 -5.60
CA MET A 104 -1.49 12.56 -4.63
C MET A 104 -1.89 12.24 -3.18
N VAL A 105 -3.19 12.24 -2.87
CA VAL A 105 -3.70 11.84 -1.56
C VAL A 105 -3.42 10.37 -1.28
N ASP A 106 -3.63 9.51 -2.26
CA ASP A 106 -3.38 8.07 -2.18
C ASP A 106 -1.88 7.79 -1.99
N ALA A 107 -1.01 8.50 -2.72
CA ALA A 107 0.44 8.42 -2.55
C ALA A 107 0.89 8.91 -1.18
N ALA A 108 0.31 9.99 -0.65
CA ALA A 108 0.62 10.49 0.69
C ALA A 108 0.25 9.49 1.79
N LEU A 109 -0.87 8.77 1.64
CA LEU A 109 -1.22 7.68 2.56
C LEU A 109 -0.20 6.53 2.50
N CYS A 110 0.20 6.11 1.30
CA CYS A 110 1.23 5.08 1.16
C CYS A 110 2.58 5.54 1.76
N ALA A 111 2.91 6.83 1.63
CA ALA A 111 4.10 7.41 2.27
C ALA A 111 3.98 7.40 3.81
N LEU A 112 2.80 7.70 4.36
CA LEU A 112 2.55 7.56 5.80
C LEU A 112 2.74 6.11 6.28
N ALA A 113 2.34 5.12 5.47
CA ALA A 113 2.64 3.72 5.77
C ALA A 113 4.15 3.42 5.85
N ALA A 114 4.97 4.08 5.03
CA ALA A 114 6.43 3.97 5.10
C ALA A 114 6.99 4.55 6.41
N HIS A 115 6.42 5.66 6.91
CA HIS A 115 6.79 6.20 8.21
C HIS A 115 6.48 5.21 9.35
N HIS A 116 5.32 4.54 9.30
CA HIS A 116 4.97 3.50 10.26
C HIS A 116 5.90 2.28 10.17
N LEU A 117 6.26 1.86 8.95
CA LEU A 117 7.26 0.81 8.72
C LEU A 117 8.58 1.17 9.40
N MET A 118 9.11 2.37 9.16
CA MET A 118 10.34 2.82 9.82
C MET A 118 10.25 2.84 11.34
N ALA A 119 9.07 3.15 11.89
CA ALA A 119 8.84 3.20 13.33
C ALA A 119 8.53 1.82 13.95
N GLY A 120 8.44 0.74 13.16
CA GLY A 120 8.05 -0.58 13.65
C GLY A 120 6.56 -0.73 14.00
N THR A 121 5.73 0.25 13.65
CA THR A 121 4.30 0.32 14.03
C THR A 121 3.41 -0.13 12.87
N ILE A 122 3.58 -1.37 12.44
CA ILE A 122 2.88 -1.94 11.29
C ILE A 122 2.14 -3.22 11.61
N LYS A 123 1.25 -3.58 10.69
CA LYS A 123 0.66 -4.89 10.51
C LYS A 123 0.92 -5.35 9.08
N THR A 124 1.18 -6.64 8.93
CA THR A 124 1.40 -7.27 7.62
C THR A 124 0.29 -8.26 7.28
N TYR A 125 -0.01 -8.39 6.00
CA TYR A 125 -0.89 -9.42 5.44
C TYR A 125 -0.11 -10.20 4.38
N GLY A 126 -0.25 -11.53 4.38
CA GLY A 126 0.53 -12.41 3.51
C GLY A 126 1.68 -13.10 4.25
N ASP A 127 2.71 -13.48 3.51
CA ASP A 127 3.88 -14.22 4.00
C ASP A 127 5.13 -13.87 3.17
N ALA A 128 6.31 -14.25 3.66
CA ALA A 128 7.56 -13.89 3.00
C ALA A 128 7.80 -14.59 1.65
N GLU A 129 7.08 -15.69 1.36
CA GLU A 129 7.25 -16.46 0.12
C GLU A 129 6.46 -15.82 -1.03
N GLU A 130 5.20 -15.47 -0.79
CA GLU A 130 4.33 -14.86 -1.79
C GLU A 130 4.30 -13.32 -1.73
N GLY A 131 4.79 -12.71 -0.65
CA GLY A 131 4.87 -11.27 -0.44
C GLY A 131 4.02 -10.75 0.72
N LEU A 132 4.36 -9.56 1.19
CA LEU A 132 3.71 -8.90 2.33
C LEU A 132 3.11 -7.56 1.92
N ILE A 133 1.82 -7.38 2.22
CA ILE A 133 1.19 -6.06 2.23
C ILE A 133 1.33 -5.45 3.63
N VAL A 134 1.89 -4.25 3.70
CA VAL A 134 2.13 -3.51 4.94
C VAL A 134 1.09 -2.41 5.11
N VAL A 135 0.49 -2.31 6.31
CA VAL A 135 -0.35 -1.19 6.73
C VAL A 135 0.07 -0.71 8.12
N PRO A 136 -0.28 0.53 8.52
CA PRO A 136 -0.07 1.00 9.88
C PRO A 136 -0.74 0.12 10.94
N LYS A 137 -0.16 0.06 12.14
CA LYS A 137 -0.78 -0.47 13.34
C LYS A 137 -0.79 0.63 14.40
N LEU A 138 -1.99 1.11 14.70
CA LEU A 138 -2.25 2.05 15.81
C LEU A 138 -2.35 1.30 17.14
#